data_AF-A0A519BLS9-F1
#
_entry.id   AF-A0A519BLS9-F1
#
_cell.length_a   1.000
_cell.length_b   1.000
_cell.length_c   1.000
_cell.angle_alpha   90.00
_cell.angle_beta   90.00
_cell.angle_gamma   90.00
#
_symmetry.space_group_name_H-M   'P 1'
#
loop_
_entity.id
_entity.type
_entity.pdbx_description
1 polymer ?
#
loop_
_entity_poly.entity_id
_entity_poly.type
_entity_poly.pdbx_seq_one_letter_code
_entity_poly.pdbx_strand_id
1 'polypeptide(L)'
;MSIKIKLILIELILIVGFVIIQIFTYTTTSAISKDMKEMANYNLRYGKLQDLRGYMYKVAAASRQIIIIPAKKLPYKQYVKATDGIVKLYPVLDKLPGGLVVKDLFTKFISHTTQAVDFARQGHQHIAIHTELLATAHYWISMRRHLTKILNTELGYITLIHKKVNNEAVVLNETIFAMVVIFVLILVFIITFLSRGIIKPIEKLTEHATQVSLGKSTDDFIVKSNDEIGKLTIAFNRLQKSYLKAVEMLIKANQNKP
;
A
#
# COMPACT_ATOMS: atom_id res chain seq x y z
N MET A 1 26.13 -7.42 -34.56
CA MET A 1 25.26 -6.29 -34.13
C MET A 1 26.15 -5.20 -33.57
N SER A 2 25.87 -3.94 -33.92
CA SER A 2 26.58 -2.75 -33.44
C SER A 2 26.54 -2.65 -31.90
N ILE A 3 27.65 -2.26 -31.28
CA ILE A 3 27.78 -1.93 -29.86
C ILE A 3 26.77 -0.86 -29.45
N LYS A 4 26.57 0.16 -30.30
CA LYS A 4 25.57 1.20 -30.06
C LYS A 4 24.18 0.60 -29.90
N ILE A 5 23.81 -0.34 -30.76
CA ILE A 5 22.51 -1.03 -30.67
C ILE A 5 22.46 -1.90 -29.41
N LYS A 6 23.54 -2.62 -29.05
CA LYS A 6 23.61 -3.39 -27.79
C LYS A 6 23.34 -2.50 -26.57
N LEU A 7 23.97 -1.33 -26.51
CA LEU A 7 23.82 -0.36 -25.41
C LEU A 7 22.40 0.21 -25.34
N ILE A 8 21.86 0.65 -26.48
CA ILE A 8 20.49 1.18 -26.54
C ILE A 8 19.46 0.13 -26.09
N LEU A 9 19.64 -1.14 -26.51
CA LEU A 9 18.74 -2.21 -26.06
C LEU A 9 18.84 -2.46 -24.55
N ILE A 10 20.05 -2.41 -23.98
CA ILE A 10 20.25 -2.54 -22.54
C ILE A 10 19.54 -1.41 -21.78
N GLU A 11 19.74 -0.16 -22.21
CA GLU A 11 19.08 1.01 -21.60
C GLU A 11 17.56 0.90 -21.70
N LEU A 12 17.04 0.52 -22.88
CA LEU A 12 15.61 0.35 -23.10
C LEU A 12 15.01 -0.72 -22.18
N ILE A 13 15.68 -1.87 -22.04
CA ILE A 13 15.24 -2.96 -21.15
C ILE A 13 15.18 -2.48 -19.70
N LEU A 14 16.19 -1.73 -19.24
CA LEU A 14 16.22 -1.19 -17.88
C LEU A 14 15.09 -0.18 -17.65
N ILE A 15 14.86 0.74 -18.58
CA ILE A 15 13.81 1.74 -18.48
C ILE A 15 12.42 1.08 -18.49
N VAL A 16 12.17 0.17 -19.44
CA VAL A 16 10.89 -0.54 -19.54
C VAL A 16 10.64 -1.37 -18.27
N GLY A 17 11.64 -2.10 -17.78
CA GLY A 17 11.54 -2.84 -16.54
C GLY A 17 11.21 -1.94 -15.34
N PHE A 18 11.91 -0.81 -15.21
CA PHE A 18 11.64 0.16 -14.14
C PHE A 18 10.22 0.73 -14.22
N VAL A 19 9.75 1.12 -15.40
CA VAL A 19 8.40 1.64 -15.60
C VAL A 19 7.33 0.59 -15.25
N ILE A 20 7.54 -0.67 -15.63
CA ILE A 20 6.61 -1.76 -15.26
C ILE A 20 6.51 -1.92 -13.74
N ILE A 21 7.65 -1.90 -13.04
CA ILE A 21 7.69 -1.98 -11.56
C ILE A 21 6.92 -0.81 -10.94
N GLN A 22 7.12 0.41 -11.46
CA GLN A 22 6.43 1.60 -10.97
C GLN A 22 4.91 1.54 -11.21
N ILE A 23 4.49 1.11 -12.40
CA ILE A 23 3.06 0.94 -12.73
C ILE A 23 2.43 -0.08 -11.77
N PHE A 24 3.05 -1.25 -11.60
CA PHE A 24 2.56 -2.30 -10.70
C PHE A 24 2.46 -1.80 -9.24
N THR A 25 3.49 -1.09 -8.77
CA THR A 25 3.52 -0.53 -7.40
C THR A 25 2.40 0.49 -7.20
N TYR A 26 2.22 1.39 -8.18
CA TYR A 26 1.20 2.42 -8.13
C TYR A 26 -0.23 1.83 -8.16
N THR A 27 -0.51 0.88 -9.06
CA THR A 27 -1.84 0.27 -9.16
C THR A 27 -2.21 -0.48 -7.89
N THR A 28 -1.28 -1.25 -7.33
CA THR A 28 -1.49 -2.01 -6.08
C THR A 28 -1.69 -1.07 -4.89
N THR A 29 -0.85 -0.05 -4.75
CA THR A 29 -0.96 0.93 -3.65
C THR A 29 -2.27 1.72 -3.73
N SER A 30 -2.71 2.08 -4.94
CA SER A 30 -3.99 2.76 -5.16
C SER A 30 -5.19 1.88 -4.78
N ALA A 31 -5.14 0.58 -5.12
CA ALA A 31 -6.16 -0.39 -4.71
C ALA A 31 -6.24 -0.53 -3.17
N ILE A 32 -5.09 -0.70 -2.51
CA ILE A 32 -4.99 -0.75 -1.04
C ILE A 32 -5.57 0.54 -0.42
N SER A 33 -5.21 1.71 -0.95
CA SER A 33 -5.71 2.99 -0.42
C SER A 33 -7.24 3.12 -0.54
N LYS A 34 -7.83 2.63 -1.63
CA LYS A 34 -9.29 2.59 -1.81
C LYS A 34 -9.95 1.70 -0.75
N ASP A 35 -9.43 0.50 -0.55
CA ASP A 35 -9.93 -0.44 0.46
C ASP A 35 -9.79 0.12 1.88
N MET A 36 -8.66 0.78 2.21
CA MET A 36 -8.47 1.42 3.51
C MET A 36 -9.48 2.56 3.76
N LYS A 37 -9.82 3.35 2.74
CA LYS A 37 -10.88 4.37 2.85
C LYS A 37 -12.24 3.75 3.11
N GLU A 38 -12.54 2.63 2.46
CA GLU A 38 -13.77 1.90 2.70
C GLU A 38 -13.82 1.33 4.12
N MET A 39 -12.74 0.69 4.58
CA MET A 39 -12.58 0.21 5.96
C MET A 39 -12.74 1.33 6.99
N ALA A 40 -12.20 2.51 6.74
CA ALA A 40 -12.35 3.67 7.62
C ALA A 40 -13.83 4.09 7.76
N ASN A 41 -14.60 4.05 6.67
CA ASN A 41 -16.04 4.32 6.72
C ASN A 41 -16.80 3.26 7.55
N TYR A 42 -16.46 1.98 7.39
CA TYR A 42 -17.02 0.92 8.23
C TYR A 42 -16.65 1.11 9.71
N ASN A 43 -15.39 1.41 10.02
CA ASN A 43 -14.93 1.69 11.39
C ASN A 43 -15.68 2.87 12.03
N LEU A 44 -15.89 3.95 11.28
CA LEU A 44 -16.65 5.11 11.74
C LEU A 44 -18.11 4.74 12.06
N ARG A 45 -18.76 3.99 11.18
CA ARG A 45 -20.13 3.51 11.42
C ARG A 45 -20.20 2.56 12.62
N TYR A 46 -19.28 1.61 12.71
CA TYR A 46 -19.17 0.68 13.83
C TYR A 46 -19.00 1.43 15.16
N GLY A 47 -18.11 2.42 15.22
CA GLY A 47 -17.92 3.26 16.40
C GLY A 47 -19.21 4.00 16.82
N LYS A 48 -19.92 4.61 15.87
CA LYS A 48 -21.19 5.28 16.15
C LYS A 48 -22.28 4.31 16.63
N LEU A 49 -22.33 3.09 16.09
CA LEU A 49 -23.25 2.05 16.55
C LEU A 49 -22.90 1.55 17.97
N GLN A 50 -21.61 1.52 18.32
CA GLN A 50 -21.14 1.24 19.66
C GLN A 50 -21.55 2.34 20.64
N ASP A 51 -21.41 3.61 20.26
CA ASP A 51 -21.89 4.75 21.06
C ASP A 51 -23.40 4.68 21.27
N LEU A 52 -24.16 4.38 20.22
CA LEU A 52 -25.60 4.20 20.29
C LEU A 52 -25.98 3.09 21.28
N ARG A 53 -25.29 1.94 21.20
CA ARG A 53 -25.43 0.84 22.17
C ARG A 53 -25.10 1.29 23.59
N GLY A 54 -24.04 2.10 23.77
CA GLY A 54 -23.65 2.68 25.06
C GLY A 54 -24.70 3.60 25.66
N TYR A 55 -25.27 4.50 24.85
CA TYR A 55 -26.36 5.36 25.31
C TYR A 55 -27.63 4.57 25.66
N MET A 56 -27.94 3.52 24.91
CA MET A 56 -29.05 2.61 25.22
C MET A 56 -28.93 1.99 26.62
N TYR A 57 -27.73 1.55 27.00
CA TYR A 57 -27.47 1.07 28.36
C TYR A 57 -27.61 2.17 29.42
N LYS A 58 -27.15 3.39 29.13
CA LYS A 58 -27.26 4.54 30.04
C LYS A 58 -28.71 4.94 30.27
N VAL A 59 -29.55 4.95 29.23
CA VAL A 59 -31.00 5.20 29.36
C VAL A 59 -31.63 4.16 30.28
N ALA A 60 -31.41 2.87 30.02
CA ALA A 60 -31.98 1.79 30.83
C ALA A 60 -31.48 1.78 32.28
N ALA A 61 -30.24 2.21 32.53
CA ALA A 61 -29.70 2.32 33.89
C ALA A 61 -30.31 3.53 34.62
N ALA A 62 -30.37 4.68 33.95
CA ALA A 62 -30.92 5.91 34.52
C ALA A 62 -32.42 5.80 34.78
N SER A 63 -33.20 5.20 33.87
CA SER A 63 -34.64 4.93 34.07
C SER A 63 -34.88 4.14 35.35
N ARG A 64 -34.16 3.02 35.53
CA ARG A 64 -34.26 2.18 36.74
C ARG A 64 -33.87 2.92 38.01
N GLN A 65 -32.79 3.72 37.97
CA GLN A 65 -32.42 4.53 39.14
C GLN A 65 -33.49 5.57 39.51
N ILE A 66 -34.12 6.21 38.50
CA ILE A 66 -35.23 7.13 38.71
C ILE A 66 -36.42 6.40 39.34
N ILE A 67 -36.76 5.22 38.82
CA ILE A 67 -37.88 4.42 39.33
C ILE A 67 -37.65 4.04 40.80
N ILE A 68 -36.43 3.62 41.17
CA ILE A 68 -36.09 3.22 42.55
C ILE A 68 -36.03 4.44 43.48
N ILE A 69 -35.40 5.55 43.05
CA ILE A 69 -35.18 6.75 43.89
C ILE A 69 -35.56 8.04 43.11
N PRO A 70 -36.86 8.38 43.01
CA PRO A 70 -37.32 9.52 42.22
C PRO A 70 -36.82 10.88 42.71
N ALA A 71 -36.45 11.00 44.00
CA ALA A 71 -35.96 12.27 44.57
C ALA A 71 -34.56 12.68 44.07
N LYS A 72 -33.77 11.76 43.48
CA LYS A 72 -32.40 12.06 43.04
C LYS A 72 -32.39 12.74 41.67
N LYS A 73 -31.78 13.93 41.58
CA LYS A 73 -31.68 14.72 40.33
C LYS A 73 -30.68 14.15 39.30
N LEU A 74 -29.59 13.53 39.75
CA LEU A 74 -28.52 13.07 38.88
C LEU A 74 -28.98 12.03 37.82
N PRO A 75 -29.76 11.00 38.19
CA PRO A 75 -30.32 10.04 37.22
C PRO A 75 -31.13 10.71 36.09
N TYR A 76 -31.95 11.73 36.38
CA TYR A 76 -32.68 12.47 35.34
C TYR A 76 -31.74 13.17 34.35
N LYS A 77 -30.68 13.82 34.84
CA LYS A 77 -29.68 14.46 33.97
C LYS A 77 -28.98 13.43 33.08
N GLN A 78 -28.68 12.25 33.61
CA GLN A 78 -28.07 11.16 32.85
C GLN A 78 -29.02 10.58 31.80
N TYR A 79 -30.31 10.42 32.16
CA TYR A 79 -31.36 9.97 31.27
C TYR A 79 -31.47 10.90 30.06
N VAL A 80 -31.72 12.21 30.28
CA VAL A 80 -31.86 13.21 29.21
C VAL A 80 -30.62 13.27 28.32
N LYS A 81 -29.42 13.31 28.92
CA LYS A 81 -28.17 13.31 28.14
C LYS A 81 -28.03 12.08 27.26
N ALA A 82 -28.45 10.91 27.75
CA ALA A 82 -28.36 9.67 26.99
C ALA A 82 -29.42 9.57 25.89
N THR A 83 -30.65 10.04 26.13
CA THR A 83 -31.70 10.11 25.10
C THR A 83 -31.30 11.06 23.98
N ASP A 84 -30.73 12.23 24.31
CA ASP A 84 -30.22 13.17 23.30
C ASP A 84 -29.09 12.56 22.47
N GLY A 85 -28.21 11.79 23.11
CA GLY A 85 -27.13 11.05 22.44
C GLY A 85 -27.65 10.04 21.42
N ILE A 86 -28.72 9.32 21.76
CA ILE A 86 -29.39 8.37 20.85
C ILE A 86 -29.97 9.11 19.64
N VAL A 87 -30.72 10.20 19.87
CA VAL A 87 -31.37 10.97 18.80
C VAL A 87 -30.34 11.52 17.81
N LYS A 88 -29.21 12.04 18.31
CA LYS A 88 -28.11 12.53 17.46
C LYS A 88 -27.50 11.46 16.56
N LEU A 89 -27.62 10.18 16.93
CA LEU A 89 -27.06 9.05 16.18
C LEU A 89 -28.07 8.35 15.27
N TYR A 90 -29.35 8.74 15.29
CA TYR A 90 -30.38 8.21 14.38
C TYR A 90 -29.98 8.23 12.89
N PRO A 91 -29.35 9.29 12.36
CA PRO A 91 -28.97 9.33 10.95
C PRO A 91 -28.01 8.21 10.51
N VAL A 92 -27.29 7.59 11.45
CA VAL A 92 -26.40 6.45 11.16
C VAL A 92 -27.21 5.23 10.73
N LEU A 93 -28.41 5.05 11.30
CA LEU A 93 -29.27 3.90 11.05
C LEU A 93 -29.97 3.97 9.68
N ASP A 94 -30.21 5.18 9.17
CA ASP A 94 -31.02 5.38 7.95
C ASP A 94 -30.39 4.73 6.71
N LYS A 95 -29.06 4.53 6.70
CA LYS A 95 -28.31 3.94 5.59
C LYS A 95 -27.93 2.47 5.80
N LEU A 96 -28.37 1.84 6.88
CA LEU A 96 -27.95 0.49 7.27
C LEU A 96 -29.07 -0.52 7.05
N PRO A 97 -28.76 -1.73 6.53
CA PRO A 97 -29.71 -2.84 6.49
C PRO A 97 -30.26 -3.14 7.88
N GLY A 98 -31.59 -3.07 8.04
CA GLY A 98 -32.26 -3.25 9.33
C GLY A 98 -32.15 -2.06 10.30
N GLY A 99 -31.53 -0.95 9.89
CA GLY A 99 -31.40 0.25 10.72
C GLY A 99 -32.73 0.93 11.02
N LEU A 100 -33.67 0.95 10.06
CA LEU A 100 -35.03 1.46 10.29
C LEU A 100 -35.78 0.68 11.39
N VAL A 101 -35.60 -0.65 11.43
CA VAL A 101 -36.17 -1.50 12.48
C VAL A 101 -35.59 -1.13 13.84
N VAL A 102 -34.27 -0.93 13.91
CA VAL A 102 -33.60 -0.49 15.14
C VAL A 102 -34.11 0.90 15.57
N LYS A 103 -34.28 1.84 14.63
CA LYS A 103 -34.79 3.20 14.88
C LYS A 103 -36.23 3.20 15.43
N ASP A 104 -37.11 2.38 14.86
CA ASP A 104 -38.48 2.18 15.37
C ASP A 104 -38.46 1.61 16.80
N LEU A 105 -37.66 0.57 17.03
CA LEU A 105 -37.51 -0.04 18.36
C LEU A 105 -36.92 0.94 19.38
N PHE A 106 -35.97 1.79 19.00
CA PHE A 106 -35.45 2.88 19.84
C PHE A 106 -36.57 3.85 20.23
N THR A 107 -37.38 4.27 19.27
CA THR A 107 -38.46 5.23 19.51
C THR A 107 -39.48 4.67 20.50
N LYS A 108 -39.86 3.40 20.34
CA LYS A 108 -40.74 2.70 21.29
C LYS A 108 -40.09 2.52 22.66
N PHE A 109 -38.82 2.13 22.70
CA PHE A 109 -38.05 2.02 23.94
C PHE A 109 -38.02 3.35 24.71
N ILE A 110 -37.64 4.46 24.06
CA ILE A 110 -37.60 5.79 24.69
C ILE A 110 -38.98 6.24 25.15
N SER A 111 -40.02 5.98 24.36
CA SER A 111 -41.41 6.31 24.74
C SER A 111 -41.80 5.62 26.06
N HIS A 112 -41.62 4.29 26.14
CA HIS A 112 -41.99 3.55 27.34
C HIS A 112 -41.08 3.84 28.55
N THR A 113 -39.79 4.11 28.35
CA THR A 113 -38.92 4.53 29.46
C THR A 113 -39.32 5.90 29.99
N THR A 114 -39.77 6.80 29.11
CA THR A 114 -40.27 8.12 29.50
C THR A 114 -41.55 7.98 30.32
N GLN A 115 -42.49 7.16 29.87
CA GLN A 115 -43.71 6.85 30.63
C GLN A 115 -43.40 6.29 32.02
N ALA A 116 -42.48 5.31 32.12
CA ALA A 116 -42.08 4.73 33.40
C ALA A 116 -41.44 5.78 34.34
N VAL A 117 -40.58 6.66 33.80
CA VAL A 117 -39.98 7.78 34.53
C VAL A 117 -41.03 8.78 35.02
N ASP A 118 -42.04 9.08 34.20
CA ASP A 118 -43.12 10.00 34.57
C ASP A 118 -44.02 9.43 35.66
N PHE A 119 -44.38 8.14 35.60
CA PHE A 119 -45.11 7.47 36.68
C PHE A 119 -44.32 7.48 38.00
N ALA A 120 -43.02 7.22 37.94
CA ALA A 120 -42.16 7.30 39.12
C ALA A 120 -42.12 8.72 39.71
N ARG A 121 -42.08 9.76 38.87
CA ARG A 121 -42.12 11.17 39.29
C ARG A 121 -43.44 11.55 39.94
N GLN A 122 -44.55 10.95 39.50
CA GLN A 122 -45.89 11.18 40.05
C GLN A 122 -46.18 10.36 41.31
N GLY A 123 -45.22 9.56 41.80
CA GLY A 123 -45.39 8.70 42.98
C GLY A 123 -46.03 7.35 42.69
N HIS A 124 -46.34 7.03 41.43
CA HIS A 124 -46.94 5.76 41.00
C HIS A 124 -45.89 4.66 40.77
N GLN A 125 -45.10 4.32 41.80
CA GLN A 125 -43.96 3.39 41.65
C GLN A 125 -44.36 1.99 41.14
N HIS A 126 -45.48 1.44 41.59
CA HIS A 126 -45.95 0.12 41.11
C HIS A 126 -46.19 0.12 39.59
N ILE A 127 -46.80 1.17 39.05
CA ILE A 127 -47.07 1.33 37.62
C ILE A 127 -45.76 1.56 36.85
N ALA A 128 -44.84 2.33 37.43
CA ALA A 128 -43.51 2.56 36.85
C ALA A 128 -42.71 1.26 36.70
N ILE A 129 -42.68 0.42 37.75
CA ILE A 129 -41.99 -0.88 37.73
C ILE A 129 -42.63 -1.82 36.71
N HIS A 130 -43.96 -1.90 36.67
CA HIS A 130 -44.67 -2.75 35.72
C HIS A 130 -44.39 -2.34 34.26
N THR A 131 -44.43 -1.03 33.97
CA THR A 131 -44.12 -0.48 32.64
C THR A 131 -42.68 -0.77 32.22
N GLU A 132 -41.72 -0.65 33.14
CA GLU A 132 -40.31 -0.98 32.89
C GLU A 132 -40.10 -2.49 32.64
N LEU A 133 -40.75 -3.35 33.43
CA LEU A 133 -40.51 -4.79 33.33
C LEU A 133 -41.13 -5.42 32.07
N LEU A 134 -42.28 -4.92 31.61
CA LEU A 134 -42.99 -5.49 30.48
C LEU A 134 -42.65 -4.81 29.15
N ALA A 135 -42.81 -3.49 29.07
CA ALA A 135 -42.71 -2.77 27.80
C ALA A 135 -41.25 -2.40 27.48
N THR A 136 -40.53 -1.74 28.40
CA THR A 136 -39.18 -1.25 28.10
C THR A 136 -38.18 -2.39 27.95
N ALA A 137 -38.28 -3.43 28.79
CA ALA A 137 -37.46 -4.63 28.68
C ALA A 137 -37.67 -5.36 27.34
N HIS A 138 -38.92 -5.50 26.87
CA HIS A 138 -39.22 -6.14 25.58
C HIS A 138 -38.54 -5.40 24.41
N TYR A 139 -38.71 -4.07 24.33
CA TYR A 139 -38.09 -3.28 23.28
C TYR A 139 -36.56 -3.26 23.39
N TRP A 140 -36.02 -3.22 24.61
CA TRP A 140 -34.57 -3.30 24.83
C TRP A 140 -33.97 -4.61 24.31
N ILE A 141 -34.58 -5.77 24.60
CA ILE A 141 -34.09 -7.08 24.13
C ILE A 141 -34.12 -7.13 22.61
N SER A 142 -35.25 -6.76 22.00
CA SER A 142 -35.41 -6.81 20.55
C SER A 142 -34.40 -5.88 19.85
N MET A 143 -34.30 -4.64 20.33
CA MET A 143 -33.35 -3.66 19.82
C MET A 143 -31.91 -4.12 19.96
N ARG A 144 -31.50 -4.62 21.14
CA ARG A 144 -30.16 -5.15 21.37
C ARG A 144 -29.81 -6.25 20.38
N ARG A 145 -30.73 -7.17 20.12
CA ARG A 145 -30.55 -8.27 19.16
C ARG A 145 -30.33 -7.74 17.74
N HIS A 146 -31.19 -6.83 17.27
CA HIS A 146 -31.05 -6.23 15.93
C HIS A 146 -29.77 -5.39 15.80
N LEU A 147 -29.47 -4.53 16.78
CA LEU A 147 -28.26 -3.72 16.79
C LEU A 147 -26.98 -4.57 16.83
N THR A 148 -26.99 -5.67 17.58
CA THR A 148 -25.86 -6.62 17.62
C THR A 148 -25.65 -7.27 16.27
N LYS A 149 -26.72 -7.63 15.54
CA LYS A 149 -26.62 -8.17 14.18
C LYS A 149 -25.94 -7.16 13.25
N ILE A 150 -26.36 -5.89 13.27
CA ILE A 150 -25.74 -4.82 12.47
C ILE A 150 -24.26 -4.62 12.85
N LEU A 151 -23.95 -4.55 14.15
CA LEU A 151 -22.57 -4.42 14.63
C LEU A 151 -21.68 -5.57 14.13
N ASN A 152 -22.17 -6.81 14.20
CA ASN A 152 -21.42 -7.98 13.73
C ASN A 152 -21.23 -7.95 12.21
N THR A 153 -22.22 -7.47 11.44
CA THR A 153 -22.09 -7.28 9.99
C THR A 153 -21.03 -6.23 9.65
N GLU A 154 -21.06 -5.07 10.29
CA GLU A 154 -20.04 -4.02 10.08
C GLU A 154 -18.64 -4.53 10.47
N LEU A 155 -18.52 -5.25 11.61
CA LEU A 155 -17.26 -5.88 12.02
C LEU A 155 -16.79 -6.93 11.00
N GLY A 156 -17.72 -7.69 10.42
CA GLY A 156 -17.44 -8.62 9.32
C GLY A 156 -16.80 -7.91 8.13
N TYR A 157 -17.36 -6.79 7.67
CA TYR A 157 -16.78 -6.03 6.56
C TYR A 157 -15.39 -5.47 6.92
N ILE A 158 -15.21 -4.92 8.13
CA ILE A 158 -13.90 -4.41 8.61
C ILE A 158 -12.84 -5.51 8.57
N THR A 159 -13.17 -6.70 9.08
CA THR A 159 -12.22 -7.83 9.15
C THR A 159 -11.89 -8.41 7.76
N LEU A 160 -12.88 -8.48 6.87
CA LEU A 160 -12.68 -8.91 5.48
C LEU A 160 -11.75 -7.94 4.73
N ILE A 161 -11.98 -6.63 4.84
CA ILE A 161 -11.14 -5.63 4.19
C ILE A 161 -9.74 -5.63 4.82
N HIS A 162 -9.62 -5.73 6.14
CA HIS A 162 -8.32 -5.84 6.80
C HIS A 162 -7.51 -7.03 6.27
N LYS A 163 -8.16 -8.21 6.14
CA LYS A 163 -7.51 -9.41 5.59
C LYS A 163 -7.10 -9.20 4.12
N LYS A 164 -7.97 -8.60 3.31
CA LYS A 164 -7.69 -8.28 1.90
C LYS A 164 -6.49 -7.34 1.77
N VAL A 165 -6.52 -6.20 2.48
CA VAL A 165 -5.42 -5.22 2.51
C VAL A 165 -4.11 -5.85 2.96
N ASN A 166 -4.13 -6.66 4.03
CA ASN A 166 -2.92 -7.32 4.50
C ASN A 166 -2.36 -8.30 3.46
N ASN A 167 -3.22 -9.09 2.81
CA ASN A 167 -2.79 -10.00 1.76
C ASN A 167 -2.21 -9.24 0.55
N GLU A 168 -2.86 -8.17 0.10
CA GLU A 168 -2.36 -7.34 -1.00
C GLU A 168 -1.03 -6.67 -0.65
N ALA A 169 -0.85 -6.21 0.60
CA ALA A 169 0.42 -5.65 1.07
C ALA A 169 1.54 -6.69 1.13
N VAL A 170 1.25 -7.92 1.56
CA VAL A 170 2.23 -9.03 1.54
C VAL A 170 2.62 -9.36 0.10
N VAL A 171 1.66 -9.52 -0.80
CA VAL A 171 1.92 -9.78 -2.22
C VAL A 171 2.73 -8.66 -2.86
N LEU A 172 2.43 -7.40 -2.53
CA LEU A 172 3.21 -6.24 -2.99
C LEU A 172 4.67 -6.34 -2.54
N ASN A 173 4.91 -6.61 -1.25
CA ASN A 173 6.27 -6.73 -0.70
C ASN A 173 7.04 -7.90 -1.31
N GLU A 174 6.43 -9.08 -1.42
CA GLU A 174 7.06 -10.26 -2.04
C GLU A 174 7.38 -10.00 -3.52
N THR A 175 6.47 -9.35 -4.25
CA THR A 175 6.67 -9.03 -5.67
C THR A 175 7.78 -7.98 -5.85
N ILE A 176 7.80 -6.92 -5.03
CA ILE A 176 8.88 -5.92 -5.06
C ILE A 176 10.22 -6.59 -4.74
N PHE A 177 10.28 -7.44 -3.71
CA PHE A 177 11.49 -8.15 -3.36
C PHE A 177 12.00 -9.02 -4.53
N ALA A 178 11.11 -9.82 -5.13
CA ALA A 178 11.45 -10.62 -6.31
C ALA A 178 11.94 -9.75 -7.49
N MET A 179 11.28 -8.62 -7.75
CA MET A 179 11.67 -7.66 -8.79
C MET A 179 13.06 -7.07 -8.53
N VAL A 180 13.37 -6.71 -7.28
CA VAL A 180 14.70 -6.20 -6.89
C VAL A 180 15.77 -7.26 -7.11
N VAL A 181 15.53 -8.51 -6.70
CA VAL A 181 16.47 -9.62 -6.92
C VAL A 181 16.74 -9.81 -8.42
N ILE A 182 15.68 -9.85 -9.24
CA ILE A 182 15.81 -9.97 -10.70
C ILE A 182 16.59 -8.78 -11.28
N PHE A 183 16.30 -7.57 -10.82
CA PHE A 183 16.98 -6.37 -11.29
C PHE A 183 18.48 -6.40 -10.96
N VAL A 184 18.86 -6.83 -9.76
CA VAL A 184 20.27 -7.03 -9.37
C VAL A 184 20.96 -8.06 -10.28
N LEU A 185 20.30 -9.19 -10.57
CA LEU A 185 20.85 -10.20 -11.48
C LEU A 185 21.05 -9.65 -12.89
N ILE A 186 20.10 -8.85 -13.40
CA ILE A 186 20.21 -8.17 -14.70
C ILE A 186 21.39 -7.19 -14.70
N LEU A 187 21.58 -6.41 -13.63
CA LEU A 187 22.72 -5.50 -13.51
C LEU A 187 24.05 -6.25 -13.51
N VAL A 188 24.18 -7.33 -12.74
CA VAL A 188 25.39 -8.16 -12.73
C VAL A 188 25.68 -8.73 -14.12
N PHE A 189 24.64 -9.18 -14.83
CA PHE A 189 24.76 -9.65 -16.20
C PHE A 189 25.24 -8.55 -17.15
N ILE A 190 24.63 -7.36 -17.11
CA ILE A 190 24.99 -6.21 -17.94
C ILE A 190 26.45 -5.78 -17.69
N ILE A 191 26.84 -5.66 -16.41
CA ILE A 191 28.21 -5.26 -16.03
C ILE A 191 29.22 -6.29 -16.57
N THR A 192 28.93 -7.59 -16.41
CA THR A 192 29.80 -8.66 -16.91
C THR A 192 29.89 -8.65 -18.44
N PHE A 193 28.77 -8.40 -19.11
CA PHE A 193 28.68 -8.30 -20.57
C PHE A 193 29.49 -7.11 -21.11
N LEU A 194 29.33 -5.91 -20.51
CA LEU A 194 30.08 -4.71 -20.86
C LEU A 194 31.58 -4.89 -20.61
N SER A 195 31.95 -5.43 -19.45
CA SER A 195 33.34 -5.68 -19.09
C SER A 195 34.04 -6.57 -20.11
N ARG A 196 33.42 -7.69 -20.49
CA ARG A 196 34.02 -8.66 -21.42
C ARG A 196 33.93 -8.23 -22.89
N GLY A 197 32.85 -7.57 -23.28
CA GLY A 197 32.55 -7.24 -24.68
C GLY A 197 33.11 -5.91 -25.16
N ILE A 198 33.33 -4.95 -24.26
CA ILE A 198 33.75 -3.58 -24.62
C ILE A 198 34.99 -3.18 -23.84
N ILE A 199 34.94 -3.19 -22.50
CA ILE A 199 36.00 -2.61 -21.66
C ILE A 199 37.31 -3.37 -21.83
N LYS A 200 37.33 -4.70 -21.63
CA LYS A 200 38.56 -5.50 -21.75
C LYS A 200 39.21 -5.45 -23.14
N PRO A 201 38.47 -5.54 -24.26
CA PRO A 201 39.05 -5.35 -25.58
C PRO A 201 39.70 -3.97 -25.77
N ILE A 202 39.08 -2.90 -25.27
CA ILE A 202 39.65 -1.54 -25.33
C ILE A 202 40.91 -1.45 -24.49
N GLU A 203 40.89 -1.91 -23.23
CA GLU A 203 42.06 -1.92 -22.34
C GLU A 203 43.25 -2.64 -22.99
N LYS A 204 43.01 -3.83 -23.54
CA LYS A 204 44.06 -4.61 -24.23
C LYS A 204 44.60 -3.92 -25.48
N LEU A 205 43.73 -3.25 -26.25
CA LEU A 205 44.16 -2.49 -27.42
C LEU A 205 45.01 -1.29 -27.01
N THR A 206 44.65 -0.60 -25.93
CA THR A 206 45.43 0.51 -25.35
C THR A 206 46.79 0.04 -24.83
N GLU A 207 46.83 -1.10 -24.14
CA GLU A 207 48.09 -1.72 -23.70
C GLU A 207 49.00 -2.05 -24.89
N HIS A 208 48.44 -2.66 -25.94
CA HIS A 208 49.22 -3.01 -27.14
C HIS A 208 49.71 -1.77 -27.88
N ALA A 209 48.87 -0.74 -28.04
CA ALA A 209 49.27 0.55 -28.60
C ALA A 209 50.44 1.18 -27.83
N THR A 210 50.42 1.07 -26.51
CA THR A 210 51.52 1.54 -25.66
C THR A 210 52.81 0.77 -25.95
N GLN A 211 52.75 -0.56 -26.07
CA GLN A 211 53.93 -1.37 -26.41
C GLN A 211 54.51 -1.03 -27.78
N VAL A 212 53.65 -0.82 -28.79
CA VAL A 212 54.07 -0.38 -30.13
C VAL A 212 54.76 0.98 -30.06
N SER A 213 54.21 1.94 -29.32
CA SER A 213 54.79 3.29 -29.18
C SER A 213 56.17 3.29 -28.51
N LEU A 214 56.43 2.30 -27.65
CA LEU A 214 57.73 2.10 -26.98
C LEU A 214 58.71 1.27 -27.83
N GLY A 215 58.33 0.87 -29.06
CA GLY A 215 59.14 0.01 -29.92
C GLY A 215 59.24 -1.45 -29.44
N LYS A 216 58.38 -1.87 -28.50
CA LYS A 216 58.43 -3.20 -27.87
C LYS A 216 57.58 -4.26 -28.57
N SER A 217 56.74 -3.86 -29.52
CA SER A 217 55.87 -4.78 -30.26
C SER A 217 55.74 -4.36 -31.73
N THR A 218 55.85 -5.33 -32.63
CA THR A 218 55.64 -5.17 -34.08
C THR A 218 54.47 -5.99 -34.61
N ASP A 219 53.86 -6.83 -33.77
CA ASP A 219 52.81 -7.76 -34.17
C ASP A 219 51.44 -7.08 -34.24
N ASP A 220 50.58 -7.59 -35.13
CA ASP A 220 49.19 -7.16 -35.23
C ASP A 220 48.40 -7.54 -33.97
N PHE A 221 47.51 -6.66 -33.51
CA PHE A 221 46.57 -7.01 -32.45
C PHE A 221 45.45 -7.92 -33.00
N ILE A 222 45.08 -8.97 -32.26
CA ILE A 222 44.10 -9.97 -32.69
C ILE A 222 42.70 -9.34 -32.79
N VAL A 223 42.10 -9.40 -33.99
CA VAL A 223 40.71 -9.00 -34.22
C VAL A 223 39.77 -10.10 -33.73
N LYS A 224 39.11 -9.88 -32.58
CA LYS A 224 38.20 -10.87 -31.95
C LYS A 224 36.71 -10.59 -32.12
N SER A 225 36.35 -9.46 -32.72
CA SER A 225 34.96 -9.02 -32.87
C SER A 225 34.69 -8.52 -34.29
N ASN A 226 33.44 -8.62 -34.73
CA ASN A 226 32.95 -8.09 -36.00
C ASN A 226 32.13 -6.79 -35.82
N ASP A 227 32.12 -6.21 -34.62
CA ASP A 227 31.47 -4.93 -34.31
C ASP A 227 32.45 -3.74 -34.36
N GLU A 228 32.08 -2.61 -33.77
CA GLU A 228 32.89 -1.38 -33.79
C GLU A 228 34.26 -1.57 -33.14
N ILE A 229 34.41 -2.43 -32.11
CA ILE A 229 35.73 -2.75 -31.56
C ILE A 229 36.58 -3.50 -32.61
N GLY A 230 35.96 -4.42 -33.36
CA GLY A 230 36.62 -5.13 -34.46
C GLY A 230 37.14 -4.18 -35.53
N LYS A 231 36.27 -3.27 -35.98
CA LYS A 231 36.62 -2.25 -36.97
C LYS A 231 37.72 -1.30 -36.46
N LEU A 232 37.65 -0.90 -35.18
CA LEU A 232 38.69 -0.10 -34.53
C LEU A 232 40.03 -0.84 -34.51
N THR A 233 40.01 -2.13 -34.18
CA THR A 233 41.21 -2.98 -34.17
C THR A 233 41.85 -3.05 -35.56
N ILE A 234 41.04 -3.25 -36.61
CA ILE A 234 41.53 -3.29 -38.00
C ILE A 234 42.16 -1.95 -38.40
N ALA A 235 41.52 -0.83 -38.06
CA ALA A 235 42.04 0.50 -38.32
C ALA A 235 43.36 0.76 -37.57
N PHE A 236 43.44 0.34 -36.31
CA PHE A 236 44.66 0.43 -35.50
C PHE A 236 45.82 -0.38 -36.10
N ASN A 237 45.61 -1.65 -36.49
CA ASN A 237 46.66 -2.47 -37.09
C ASN A 237 47.20 -1.85 -38.41
N ARG A 238 46.33 -1.23 -39.21
CA ARG A 238 46.75 -0.49 -40.43
C ARG A 238 47.62 0.73 -40.10
N LEU A 239 47.27 1.47 -39.05
CA LEU A 239 48.05 2.61 -38.56
C LEU A 239 49.41 2.16 -38.05
N GLN A 240 49.47 1.10 -37.23
CA GLN A 240 50.70 0.50 -36.73
C GLN A 240 51.64 0.12 -37.89
N LYS A 241 51.14 -0.59 -38.91
CA LYS A 241 51.95 -0.99 -40.08
C LYS A 241 52.51 0.23 -40.83
N SER A 242 51.70 1.26 -41.01
CA SER A 242 52.14 2.50 -41.66
C SER A 242 53.23 3.21 -40.86
N TYR A 243 53.09 3.25 -39.53
CA TYR A 243 54.08 3.81 -38.62
C TYR A 243 55.41 3.04 -38.68
N LEU A 244 55.37 1.71 -38.55
CA LEU A 244 56.58 0.88 -38.60
C LEU A 244 57.33 1.01 -39.94
N LYS A 245 56.59 1.06 -41.05
CA LYS A 245 57.17 1.28 -42.38
C LYS A 245 57.84 2.66 -42.49
N ALA A 246 57.24 3.71 -41.93
CA ALA A 246 57.84 5.04 -41.90
C ALA A 246 59.13 5.07 -41.06
N VAL A 247 59.14 4.41 -39.90
CA VAL A 247 60.35 4.25 -39.07
C VAL A 247 61.45 3.51 -39.83
N GLU A 248 61.12 2.41 -40.53
CA GLU A 248 62.07 1.65 -41.34
C GLU A 248 62.69 2.49 -42.46
N MET A 249 61.89 3.31 -43.14
CA MET A 249 62.36 4.24 -44.17
C MET A 249 63.32 5.29 -43.61
N LEU A 250 63.03 5.84 -42.42
CA LEU A 250 63.92 6.79 -41.74
C LEU A 250 65.26 6.15 -41.36
N ILE A 251 65.25 4.91 -40.85
CA ILE A 251 66.47 4.17 -40.51
C ILE A 251 67.32 3.95 -41.77
N LYS A 252 66.72 3.47 -42.86
CA LYS A 252 67.42 3.26 -44.15
C LYS A 252 67.98 4.56 -44.73
N ALA A 253 67.25 5.66 -44.64
CA ALA A 253 67.71 6.97 -45.11
C ALA A 253 68.89 7.51 -44.28
N ASN A 254 68.92 7.23 -42.97
CA ASN A 254 70.02 7.66 -42.10
C ASN A 254 71.29 6.81 -42.27
N GLN A 255 71.15 5.52 -42.62
CA GLN A 255 72.28 4.63 -42.92
C GLN A 255 72.95 4.93 -44.28
N ASN A 256 72.25 5.60 -45.19
CA ASN A 256 72.75 5.99 -46.53
C ASN A 256 73.25 7.44 -46.59
N LYS A 257 73.43 8.13 -45.45
CA LYS A 257 74.13 9.42 -45.42
C LYS A 257 75.65 9.16 -45.39
N PRO A 258 76.43 9.78 -46.30
CA PRO A 258 77.88 9.65 -46.34
C PRO A 258 78.58 10.22 -45.10
#